data_AF-A0A372BZL4-F1
#
_entry.id   AF-A0A372BZL4-F1
#
_cell.length_a   1.000
_cell.length_b   1.000
_cell.length_c   1.000
_cell.angle_alpha   90.00
_cell.angle_beta   90.00
_cell.angle_gamma   90.00
#
_symmetry.space_group_name_H-M   'P 1'
#
loop_
_entity.id
_entity.type
_entity.pdbx_description
1 polymer ?
#
loop_
_entity_poly.entity_id
_entity_poly.type
_entity_poly.pdbx_seq_one_letter_code
_entity_poly.pdbx_strand_id
1 'polypeptide(L)'
;MHEHYAEDFLRTREWRSCTKAVLRHNRRRSFQGGIAMKSVVTGAVLGFLAVVAGAATGHGPVAGLDSQGMRPILTALRYQELGAVMIVITGLASVLVVSKAAGFRLAVSSWLFVAGTLLFSFSIYARIILDFEWLGPVTPIGGLCHMAGWIALGWAALAVPSRDG
;
A
#
# COMPACT_ATOMS: atom_id res chain seq x y z
N MET A 1 29.86 -51.88 8.99
CA MET A 1 30.37 -50.58 9.49
C MET A 1 30.14 -49.43 8.51
N HIS A 2 30.13 -49.65 7.19
CA HIS A 2 29.92 -48.57 6.19
C HIS A 2 28.48 -48.05 6.05
N GLU A 3 27.44 -48.85 6.32
CA GLU A 3 26.03 -48.41 6.21
C GLU A 3 25.64 -47.33 7.24
N HIS A 4 26.17 -47.41 8.46
CA HIS A 4 25.84 -46.46 9.53
C HIS A 4 26.31 -45.02 9.22
N TYR A 5 27.43 -44.88 8.49
CA TYR A 5 27.94 -43.58 8.07
C TYR A 5 27.13 -42.95 6.93
N ALA A 6 26.51 -43.76 6.07
CA ALA A 6 25.69 -43.27 4.96
C ALA A 6 24.40 -42.63 5.47
N GLU A 7 23.75 -43.26 6.45
CA GLU A 7 22.53 -42.76 7.12
C GLU A 7 22.77 -41.41 7.81
N ASP A 8 23.85 -41.28 8.59
CA ASP A 8 24.18 -40.02 9.27
C ASP A 8 24.55 -38.89 8.29
N PHE A 9 25.24 -39.22 7.20
CA PHE A 9 25.57 -38.23 6.17
C PHE A 9 24.31 -37.72 5.45
N LEU A 10 23.39 -38.63 5.07
CA LEU A 10 22.11 -38.26 4.47
C LEU A 10 21.27 -37.41 5.43
N ARG A 11 21.19 -37.81 6.70
CA ARG A 11 20.47 -37.08 7.75
C ARG A 11 20.99 -35.65 7.94
N THR A 12 22.31 -35.44 7.94
CA THR A 12 22.88 -34.09 8.04
C THR A 12 22.69 -33.24 6.78
N ARG A 13 22.65 -33.85 5.59
CA ARG A 13 22.32 -33.14 4.34
C ARG A 13 20.86 -32.72 4.31
N GLU A 14 19.94 -33.62 4.68
CA GLU A 14 18.51 -33.34 4.75
C GLU A 14 18.20 -32.30 5.82
N TRP A 15 18.79 -32.43 7.02
CA TRP A 15 18.66 -31.44 8.08
C TRP A 15 19.10 -30.05 7.61
N ARG A 16 20.32 -29.92 7.02
CA ARG A 16 20.80 -28.64 6.48
C ARG A 16 19.91 -28.09 5.38
N SER A 17 19.31 -28.94 4.53
CA SER A 17 18.40 -28.50 3.48
C SER A 17 17.09 -27.97 4.06
N CYS A 18 16.51 -28.69 5.03
CA CYS A 18 15.30 -28.30 5.74
C CYS A 18 15.51 -26.99 6.53
N THR A 19 16.63 -26.84 7.25
CA THR A 19 16.94 -25.60 7.98
C THR A 19 17.09 -24.41 7.02
N LYS A 20 17.78 -24.58 5.89
CA LYS A 20 17.89 -23.52 4.86
C LYS A 20 16.54 -23.15 4.28
N ALA A 21 15.64 -24.11 4.06
CA ALA A 21 14.29 -23.87 3.56
C ALA A 21 13.45 -23.07 4.58
N VAL A 22 13.45 -23.45 5.85
CA VAL A 22 12.74 -22.76 6.95
C VAL A 22 13.30 -21.34 7.15
N LEU A 23 14.62 -21.17 7.19
CA LEU A 23 15.25 -19.85 7.33
C LEU A 23 14.95 -18.94 6.13
N ARG A 24 14.92 -19.47 4.90
CA ARG A 24 14.51 -18.72 3.71
C ARG A 24 13.03 -18.33 3.78
N HIS A 25 12.16 -19.19 4.28
CA HIS A 25 10.75 -18.88 4.50
C HIS A 25 10.55 -17.79 5.55
N ASN A 26 11.23 -17.91 6.70
CA ASN A 26 11.13 -16.96 7.82
C ASN A 26 11.69 -15.57 7.46
N ARG A 27 12.86 -15.53 6.81
CA ARG A 27 13.47 -14.27 6.33
C ARG A 27 12.58 -13.55 5.29
N ARG A 28 11.86 -14.30 4.45
CA ARG A 28 10.93 -13.74 3.45
C ARG A 28 9.67 -13.15 4.09
N ARG A 29 9.06 -13.85 5.05
CA ARG A 29 7.94 -13.31 5.84
C ARG A 29 8.34 -12.03 6.59
N SER A 30 9.54 -12.00 7.17
CA SER A 30 10.05 -10.81 7.87
C SER A 30 10.24 -9.61 6.93
N PHE A 31 10.81 -9.81 5.74
CA PHE A 31 10.99 -8.72 4.76
C PHE A 31 9.66 -8.18 4.20
N GLN A 32 8.76 -9.08 3.80
CA GLN A 32 7.43 -8.71 3.29
C GLN A 32 6.59 -8.03 4.38
N GLY A 33 6.67 -8.50 5.62
CA GLY A 33 6.07 -7.85 6.78
C GLY A 33 6.59 -6.43 7.01
N GLY A 34 7.90 -6.20 6.81
CA GLY A 34 8.47 -4.86 6.95
C GLY A 34 7.92 -3.83 5.97
N ILE A 35 7.72 -4.20 4.69
CA ILE A 35 7.10 -3.31 3.70
C ILE A 35 5.60 -3.12 4.00
N ALA A 36 4.90 -4.21 4.31
CA ALA A 36 3.49 -4.19 4.63
C ALA A 36 3.17 -3.26 5.81
N MET A 37 3.94 -3.35 6.90
CA MET A 37 3.71 -2.50 8.08
C MET A 37 4.02 -1.03 7.80
N LYS A 38 5.01 -0.73 6.94
CA LYS A 38 5.25 0.65 6.50
C LYS A 38 4.04 1.22 5.75
N SER A 39 3.43 0.44 4.86
CA SER A 39 2.19 0.84 4.18
C SER A 39 1.08 1.13 5.20
N VAL A 40 0.86 0.24 6.17
CA VAL A 40 -0.18 0.44 7.21
C VAL A 40 0.05 1.74 7.99
N VAL A 41 1.28 2.02 8.39
CA VAL A 41 1.64 3.28 9.07
C VAL A 41 1.35 4.49 8.18
N THR A 42 1.77 4.46 6.91
CA THR A 42 1.51 5.54 5.95
C THR A 42 0.01 5.78 5.77
N GLY A 43 -0.79 4.72 5.59
CA GLY A 43 -2.23 4.83 5.45
C GLY A 43 -2.89 5.38 6.72
N ALA A 44 -2.45 4.96 7.91
CA ALA A 44 -2.96 5.50 9.17
C ALA A 44 -2.67 7.00 9.32
N VAL A 45 -1.45 7.45 8.99
CA VAL A 45 -1.09 8.87 9.01
C VAL A 45 -1.92 9.67 8.00
N LEU A 46 -2.04 9.20 6.77
CA LEU A 46 -2.82 9.88 5.73
C LEU A 46 -4.32 9.96 6.09
N GLY A 47 -4.87 8.89 6.68
CA GLY A 47 -6.26 8.85 7.15
C GLY A 47 -6.50 9.80 8.32
N PHE A 48 -5.59 9.83 9.30
CA PHE A 48 -5.64 10.80 10.40
C PHE A 48 -5.64 12.24 9.88
N LEU A 49 -4.72 12.56 8.95
CA LEU A 49 -4.65 13.88 8.33
C LEU A 49 -5.94 14.22 7.56
N ALA A 50 -6.60 13.24 6.95
CA ALA A 50 -7.85 13.45 6.25
C ALA A 50 -8.98 13.81 7.23
N VAL A 51 -9.08 13.12 8.37
CA VAL A 51 -10.05 13.45 9.42
C VAL A 51 -9.84 14.86 9.97
N VAL A 52 -8.57 15.23 10.23
CA VAL A 52 -8.22 16.59 10.68
C VAL A 52 -8.60 17.63 9.61
N ALA A 53 -8.26 17.40 8.35
CA ALA A 53 -8.61 18.30 7.25
C ALA A 53 -10.13 18.42 7.08
N GLY A 54 -10.87 17.32 7.23
CA GLY A 54 -12.33 17.28 7.15
C GLY A 54 -12.97 18.12 8.25
N ALA A 55 -12.51 17.98 9.49
CA ALA A 55 -12.96 18.84 10.59
C ALA A 55 -12.64 20.32 10.35
N ALA A 56 -11.48 20.61 9.75
CA ALA A 56 -11.07 21.98 9.40
C ALA A 56 -11.91 22.61 8.27
N THR A 57 -12.70 21.86 7.50
CA THR A 57 -13.59 22.47 6.50
C THR A 57 -14.72 23.30 7.12
N GLY A 58 -15.12 23.03 8.37
CA GLY A 58 -16.19 23.78 9.06
C GLY A 58 -15.70 24.96 9.93
N HIS A 59 -14.42 24.97 10.31
CA HIS A 59 -13.88 25.97 11.24
C HIS A 59 -12.51 26.55 10.83
N GLY A 60 -11.91 26.04 9.76
CA GLY A 60 -10.56 26.38 9.34
C GLY A 60 -10.50 27.40 8.20
N PRO A 61 -9.33 27.52 7.53
CA PRO A 61 -9.05 28.56 6.53
C PRO A 61 -10.03 28.59 5.35
N VAL A 62 -10.74 27.48 5.11
CA VAL A 62 -11.63 27.29 3.95
C VAL A 62 -13.11 27.31 4.32
N ALA A 63 -13.45 27.55 5.60
CA ALA A 63 -14.83 27.49 6.10
C ALA A 63 -15.78 28.53 5.48
N GLY A 64 -15.25 29.61 4.89
CA GLY A 64 -16.03 30.66 4.23
C GLY A 64 -16.18 30.49 2.71
N LEU A 65 -15.63 29.43 2.11
CA LEU A 65 -15.75 29.23 0.66
C LEU A 65 -17.19 28.91 0.26
N ASP A 66 -17.59 29.43 -0.90
CA ASP A 66 -18.86 29.07 -1.52
C ASP A 66 -18.84 27.61 -2.03
N SER A 67 -19.99 27.16 -2.55
CA SER A 67 -20.13 25.79 -3.06
C SER A 67 -19.15 25.43 -4.20
N GLN A 68 -18.65 26.42 -4.95
CA GLN A 68 -17.71 26.18 -6.05
C GLN A 68 -16.28 26.05 -5.52
N GLY A 69 -15.87 26.90 -4.57
CA GLY A 69 -14.56 26.83 -3.92
C GLY A 69 -14.39 25.59 -3.03
N MET A 70 -15.47 25.14 -2.40
CA MET A 70 -15.42 23.98 -1.49
C MET A 70 -15.38 22.63 -2.23
N ARG A 71 -15.97 22.54 -3.43
CA ARG A 71 -16.10 21.28 -4.18
C ARG A 71 -14.76 20.57 -4.45
N PRO A 72 -13.69 21.25 -4.89
CA PRO A 72 -12.40 20.60 -5.11
C PRO A 72 -11.76 20.12 -3.79
N ILE A 73 -11.91 20.87 -2.69
CA ILE A 73 -11.39 20.47 -1.37
C ILE A 73 -12.06 19.16 -0.93
N LEU A 74 -13.40 19.07 -1.00
CA LEU A 74 -14.12 17.85 -0.66
C LEU A 74 -13.74 16.67 -1.56
N THR A 75 -13.43 16.96 -2.84
CA THR A 75 -12.92 15.94 -3.76
C THR A 75 -11.56 15.42 -3.31
N ALA A 76 -10.61 16.32 -3.00
CA ALA A 76 -9.30 15.94 -2.48
C ALA A 76 -9.40 15.15 -1.17
N LEU A 77 -10.27 15.57 -0.26
CA LEU A 77 -10.54 14.88 1.00
C LEU A 77 -11.01 13.44 0.77
N ARG A 78 -12.00 13.27 -0.10
CA ARG A 78 -12.52 11.94 -0.45
C ARG A 78 -11.42 11.03 -1.04
N TYR A 79 -10.58 11.56 -1.92
CA TYR A 79 -9.49 10.77 -2.51
C TYR A 79 -8.38 10.46 -1.48
N GLN A 80 -8.11 11.35 -0.53
CA GLN A 80 -7.18 11.10 0.57
C GLN A 80 -7.71 10.03 1.53
N GLU A 81 -8.98 10.08 1.92
CA GLU A 81 -9.62 9.07 2.79
C GLU A 81 -9.63 7.69 2.14
N LEU A 82 -10.13 7.60 0.90
CA LEU A 82 -10.17 6.34 0.16
C LEU A 82 -8.77 5.82 -0.12
N GLY A 83 -7.83 6.70 -0.47
CA GLY A 83 -6.43 6.35 -0.65
C GLY A 83 -5.82 5.75 0.62
N ALA A 84 -5.99 6.42 1.76
CA ALA A 84 -5.53 5.95 3.06
C ALA A 84 -6.08 4.56 3.41
N VAL A 85 -7.40 4.36 3.24
CA VAL A 85 -8.06 3.06 3.46
C VAL A 85 -7.45 1.97 2.57
N MET A 86 -7.27 2.25 1.27
CA MET A 86 -6.69 1.28 0.33
C MET A 86 -5.23 0.96 0.64
N ILE A 87 -4.44 1.93 1.10
CA ILE A 87 -3.06 1.71 1.54
C ILE A 87 -3.01 0.77 2.74
N VAL A 88 -3.90 0.96 3.74
CA VAL A 88 -4.00 0.07 4.90
C VAL A 88 -4.44 -1.33 4.46
N ILE A 89 -5.50 -1.45 3.64
CA ILE A 89 -6.03 -2.74 3.17
C ILE A 89 -4.97 -3.52 2.41
N THR A 90 -4.27 -2.88 1.47
CA THR A 90 -3.20 -3.53 0.68
C THR A 90 -1.99 -3.91 1.55
N GLY A 91 -1.65 -3.08 2.55
CA GLY A 91 -0.64 -3.41 3.55
C GLY A 91 -1.02 -4.66 4.36
N LEU A 92 -2.23 -4.69 4.94
CA LEU A 92 -2.71 -5.85 5.69
C LEU A 92 -2.82 -7.11 4.84
N ALA A 93 -3.38 -7.01 3.62
CA ALA A 93 -3.45 -8.13 2.69
C ALA A 93 -2.05 -8.71 2.36
N SER A 94 -1.03 -7.85 2.29
CA SER A 94 0.35 -8.28 2.05
C SER A 94 0.92 -9.13 3.19
N VAL A 95 0.45 -8.94 4.43
CA VAL A 95 0.85 -9.77 5.58
C VAL A 95 0.21 -11.16 5.51
N LEU A 96 -1.02 -11.24 4.98
CA LEU A 96 -1.81 -12.48 4.95
C LEU A 96 -1.40 -13.41 3.79
N VAL A 97 -0.86 -12.87 2.70
CA VAL A 97 -0.53 -13.63 1.51
C VAL A 97 0.84 -14.32 1.59
N VAL A 98 0.87 -15.62 1.31
CA VAL A 98 2.10 -16.43 1.25
C VAL A 98 2.75 -16.40 -0.14
N SER A 99 1.97 -16.19 -1.20
CA SER A 99 2.48 -16.09 -2.58
C SER A 99 3.39 -14.86 -2.73
N LYS A 100 4.66 -15.09 -3.09
CA LYS A 100 5.64 -14.02 -3.33
C LYS A 100 5.17 -13.06 -4.43
N ALA A 101 4.57 -13.61 -5.49
CA ALA A 101 4.08 -12.82 -6.61
C ALA A 101 2.94 -11.90 -6.19
N ALA A 102 1.95 -12.43 -5.45
CA ALA A 102 0.83 -11.64 -4.95
C ALA A 102 1.30 -10.59 -3.92
N GLY A 103 2.20 -10.95 -3.00
CA GLY A 103 2.78 -10.00 -2.04
C GLY A 103 3.51 -8.83 -2.70
N PHE A 104 4.32 -9.10 -3.74
CA PHE A 104 4.96 -8.04 -4.52
C PHE A 104 3.94 -7.13 -5.23
N ARG A 105 2.93 -7.72 -5.88
CA ARG A 105 1.88 -6.96 -6.60
C ARG A 105 1.03 -6.11 -5.64
N LEU A 106 0.74 -6.61 -4.44
CA LEU A 106 0.08 -5.83 -3.39
C LEU A 106 0.95 -4.66 -2.91
N ALA A 107 2.26 -4.85 -2.76
CA ALA A 107 3.17 -3.75 -2.44
C ALA A 107 3.18 -2.67 -3.54
N VAL A 108 3.19 -3.07 -4.81
CA VAL A 108 3.07 -2.14 -5.96
C VAL A 108 1.74 -1.38 -5.89
N SER A 109 0.62 -2.07 -5.67
CA SER A 109 -0.70 -1.46 -5.51
C SER A 109 -0.71 -0.43 -4.36
N SER A 110 -0.15 -0.79 -3.21
CA SER A 110 -0.04 0.10 -2.04
C SER A 110 0.73 1.38 -2.36
N TRP A 111 1.90 1.27 -2.99
CA TRP A 111 2.70 2.44 -3.38
C TRP A 111 2.04 3.31 -4.45
N LEU A 112 1.28 2.71 -5.37
CA LEU A 112 0.49 3.47 -6.34
C LEU A 112 -0.63 4.26 -5.67
N PHE A 113 -1.29 3.72 -4.64
CA PHE A 113 -2.25 4.47 -3.85
C PHE A 113 -1.60 5.58 -3.02
N VAL A 114 -0.40 5.36 -2.46
CA VAL A 114 0.39 6.43 -1.79
C VAL A 114 0.68 7.56 -2.78
N ALA A 115 1.28 7.24 -3.92
CA ALA A 115 1.61 8.22 -4.94
C ALA A 115 0.37 8.94 -5.47
N GLY A 116 -0.70 8.19 -5.76
CA GLY A 116 -1.98 8.74 -6.20
C GLY A 116 -2.57 9.72 -5.19
N THR A 117 -2.56 9.35 -3.91
CA THR A 117 -3.09 10.20 -2.83
C THR A 117 -2.33 11.51 -2.72
N LEU A 118 -0.99 11.44 -2.73
CA LEU A 118 -0.12 12.61 -2.64
C LEU A 118 -0.28 13.52 -3.87
N LEU A 119 -0.15 12.95 -5.08
CA LEU A 119 -0.22 13.74 -6.31
C LEU A 119 -1.62 14.29 -6.59
N PHE A 120 -2.68 13.55 -6.25
CA PHE A 120 -4.05 14.00 -6.50
C PHE A 120 -4.52 14.97 -5.41
N SER A 121 -4.54 14.54 -4.16
CA SER A 121 -5.22 15.29 -3.08
C SER A 121 -4.37 16.49 -2.62
N PHE A 122 -3.07 16.29 -2.42
CA PHE A 122 -2.21 17.36 -1.92
C PHE A 122 -1.92 18.42 -3.00
N SER A 123 -1.96 18.08 -4.30
CA SER A 123 -1.90 19.10 -5.35
C SER A 123 -3.13 20.01 -5.33
N ILE A 124 -4.34 19.46 -5.11
CA ILE A 124 -5.55 20.26 -4.97
C ILE A 124 -5.50 21.14 -3.72
N TYR A 125 -5.07 20.60 -2.56
CA TYR A 125 -4.91 21.42 -1.36
C TYR A 125 -3.92 22.55 -1.55
N ALA A 126 -2.75 22.27 -2.15
CA ALA A 126 -1.74 23.27 -2.42
C ALA A 126 -2.26 24.35 -3.40
N ARG A 127 -3.04 23.98 -4.41
CA ARG A 127 -3.66 24.95 -5.33
C ARG A 127 -4.63 25.89 -4.63
N ILE A 128 -5.42 25.38 -3.69
CA ILE A 128 -6.51 26.18 -3.09
C ILE A 128 -6.04 26.96 -1.87
N ILE A 129 -5.17 26.36 -1.06
CA ILE A 129 -4.71 26.95 0.20
C ILE A 129 -3.44 27.80 -0.02
N LEU A 130 -2.55 27.37 -0.91
CA LEU A 130 -1.26 28.03 -1.17
C LEU A 130 -1.22 28.78 -2.50
N ASP A 131 -2.32 28.76 -3.27
CA ASP A 131 -2.46 29.44 -4.57
C ASP A 131 -1.44 28.99 -5.64
N PHE A 132 -1.02 27.72 -5.59
CA PHE A 132 -0.01 27.17 -6.52
C PHE A 132 -0.62 26.66 -7.84
N GLU A 133 -1.02 27.57 -8.73
CA GLU A 133 -1.75 27.24 -9.97
C GLU A 133 -1.04 26.24 -10.90
N TRP A 134 0.30 26.25 -10.94
CA TRP A 134 1.12 25.37 -11.81
C TRP A 134 0.99 23.88 -11.49
N LEU A 135 0.39 23.52 -10.34
CA LEU A 135 0.13 22.13 -9.95
C LEU A 135 -1.07 21.51 -10.68
N GLY A 136 -1.78 22.26 -11.54
CA GLY A 136 -2.91 21.75 -12.31
C GLY A 136 -2.67 20.42 -13.04
N PRO A 137 -1.55 20.25 -13.78
CA PRO A 137 -1.23 19.01 -14.49
C PRO A 137 -0.85 17.83 -13.58
N VAL A 138 -0.60 18.06 -12.28
CA VAL A 138 -0.20 17.00 -11.34
C VAL A 138 -1.40 16.15 -10.91
N THR A 139 -2.58 16.76 -10.79
CA THR A 139 -3.80 16.07 -10.35
C THR A 139 -4.19 14.90 -11.28
N PRO A 140 -4.20 15.05 -12.62
CA PRO A 140 -4.45 13.91 -13.52
C PRO A 140 -3.46 12.76 -13.36
N ILE A 141 -2.18 13.05 -13.11
CA ILE A 141 -1.15 12.03 -12.89
C ILE A 141 -1.46 11.23 -11.62
N GLY A 142 -1.87 11.90 -10.54
CA GLY A 142 -2.34 11.23 -9.33
C GLY A 142 -3.56 10.34 -9.58
N GLY A 143 -4.48 10.78 -10.43
CA GLY A 143 -5.65 9.98 -10.85
C GLY A 143 -5.25 8.69 -11.58
N LEU A 144 -4.28 8.78 -12.48
CA LEU A 144 -3.71 7.62 -13.17
C LEU A 144 -3.03 6.66 -12.20
N CYS A 145 -2.30 7.17 -11.20
CA CYS A 145 -1.74 6.33 -10.14
C CYS A 145 -2.83 5.59 -9.34
N HIS A 146 -3.94 6.25 -9.01
CA HIS A 146 -5.07 5.57 -8.36
C HIS A 146 -5.65 4.46 -9.24
N MET A 147 -5.88 4.71 -10.53
CA MET A 147 -6.37 3.70 -11.47
C MET A 147 -5.41 2.52 -11.57
N ALA A 148 -4.11 2.78 -11.71
CA ALA A 148 -3.08 1.75 -11.74
C ALA A 148 -3.02 0.97 -10.42
N GLY A 149 -3.23 1.62 -9.27
CA GLY A 149 -3.29 0.98 -7.96
C GLY A 149 -4.42 -0.06 -7.86
N TRP A 150 -5.60 0.27 -8.38
CA TRP A 150 -6.73 -0.67 -8.48
C TRP A 150 -6.44 -1.84 -9.42
N ILE A 151 -5.86 -1.57 -10.60
CA ILE A 151 -5.46 -2.62 -11.55
C ILE A 151 -4.43 -3.56 -10.92
N ALA A 152 -3.43 -3.01 -10.23
CA ALA A 152 -2.40 -3.78 -9.55
C ALA A 152 -2.98 -4.65 -8.42
N LEU A 153 -4.01 -4.17 -7.70
CA LEU A 153 -4.73 -4.95 -6.70
C LEU A 153 -5.44 -6.16 -7.34
N GLY A 154 -6.17 -5.94 -8.44
CA GLY A 154 -6.80 -7.03 -9.19
C GLY A 154 -5.77 -8.03 -9.73
N TRP A 155 -4.65 -7.53 -10.25
CA TRP A 155 -3.54 -8.36 -10.72
C TRP A 155 -2.88 -9.17 -9.59
N ALA A 156 -2.84 -8.64 -8.37
CA ALA A 156 -2.37 -9.36 -7.20
C ALA A 156 -3.30 -10.52 -6.82
N ALA A 157 -4.61 -10.31 -6.87
CA ALA A 157 -5.61 -11.34 -6.58
C ALA A 157 -5.47 -12.55 -7.53
N LEU A 158 -5.22 -12.30 -8.82
CA LEU A 158 -4.98 -13.35 -9.81
C LEU A 158 -3.66 -14.13 -9.60
N ALA A 159 -2.75 -13.66 -8.74
CA ALA A 159 -1.50 -14.35 -8.41
C ALA A 159 -1.62 -15.27 -7.18
N VAL A 160 -2.79 -15.34 -6.56
CA VAL A 160 -3.07 -16.27 -5.47
C VAL A 160 -3.48 -17.61 -6.11
N PRO A 161 -2.73 -18.70 -5.90
CA PRO A 161 -3.13 -20.01 -6.41
C PRO A 161 -4.52 -20.38 -5.88
N SER A 162 -5.39 -20.89 -6.76
CA SER A 162 -6.64 -21.53 -6.34
C SER A 162 -6.31 -22.67 -5.39
N ARG A 163 -7.09 -22.81 -4.32
CA ARG A 163 -6.89 -23.87 -3.32
C ARG A 163 -7.31 -25.26 -3.82
N ASP A 164 -7.68 -25.37 -5.08
CA ASP A 164 -8.21 -26.57 -5.71
C ASP A 164 -7.20 -27.06 -6.76
N GLY A 165 -6.46 -28.14 -6.44
CA GLY A 165 -5.63 -28.92 -7.37
C GLY A 165 -4.13 -28.86 -7.14
#